data_AF-A0A174TSP2-F1
#
_entry.id   AF-A0A174TSP2-F1
#
_cell.length_a   1.000
_cell.length_b   1.000
_cell.length_c   1.000
_cell.angle_alpha   90.00
_cell.angle_beta   90.00
_cell.angle_gamma   90.00
#
_symmetry.space_group_name_H-M   'P 1'
#
loop_
_entity.id
_entity.type
_entity.pdbx_description
1 polymer ?
#
loop_
_entity_poly.entity_id
_entity_poly.type
_entity_poly.pdbx_seq_one_letter_code
_entity_poly.pdbx_strand_id
1 'polypeptide(L)'
;MKYLRYYLWIICLLFPLGIQAKVRLTSIWGDNMVLQQQSEVIFRGKASANKQIVAIASWNQHKVTTRSDQEGNWKLKLLTPAAGGPYTISFSDGEKLTLNNILIGEVWFCSGQSNMEMPVRGFRGQPVYGSQPYIVTADPKRELRLFTVKRDWSTTPKEEGVTGHWSELSPKEVGDFSAVAYFFGDLLQRSLDVPVGLIHCSWSASKIETWMDKQTLQHFPEVQLPDINQAEFEWPAGTPTLLWNAMVNPWKGFPIKGVIWYQGESNSPNPTLYKKLFPAMVAQWREFFNNPGMPLYYVQITPWQAEGKDKLDRAWFRQCQLELMYEVPNVGMVTTTDAGSEKFIHPPYKIKVGERLAYWALAKTYGKEGFLYAGPFYKSCQLKGNVVEITFENGNEGLIPENQRLKGFELVDKNGRIVPAEAEIINGSARVKVWNDSISHPVEVRYCFRNYMEGDLFNNAEIPASPFRIVVQQ
;
A
#
# COMPACT_ATOMS: atom_id res chain seq x y z
N MET A 1 47.51 -11.45 79.25
CA MET A 1 46.70 -10.23 79.03
C MET A 1 46.15 -10.26 77.61
N LYS A 2 44.83 -10.13 77.48
CA LYS A 2 44.04 -10.22 76.24
C LYS A 2 44.28 -8.97 75.38
N TYR A 3 44.50 -9.13 74.08
CA TYR A 3 44.32 -8.04 73.12
C TYR A 3 43.13 -8.38 72.20
N LEU A 4 42.14 -7.50 72.26
CA LEU A 4 40.80 -7.60 71.71
C LEU A 4 40.84 -7.23 70.22
N ARG A 5 40.41 -8.14 69.34
CA ARG A 5 40.22 -7.86 67.90
C ARG A 5 38.91 -7.08 67.71
N TYR A 6 39.00 -5.83 67.29
CA TYR A 6 37.85 -5.05 66.82
C TYR A 6 37.57 -5.38 65.35
N TYR A 7 36.42 -5.99 65.08
CA TYR A 7 35.88 -6.12 63.72
C TYR A 7 35.04 -4.88 63.42
N LEU A 8 35.52 -4.03 62.50
CA LEU A 8 34.78 -2.90 61.99
C LEU A 8 33.75 -3.41 60.97
N TRP A 9 32.46 -3.41 61.33
CA TRP A 9 31.37 -3.69 60.40
C TRP A 9 31.07 -2.44 59.57
N ILE A 10 31.46 -2.45 58.29
CA ILE A 10 31.06 -1.42 57.32
C ILE A 10 29.63 -1.73 56.87
N ILE A 11 28.67 -0.96 57.35
CA ILE A 11 27.29 -0.96 56.85
C ILE A 11 27.28 -0.12 55.56
N CYS A 12 27.29 -0.78 54.41
CA CYS A 12 27.03 -0.13 53.12
C CYS A 12 25.54 0.25 53.04
N LEU A 13 25.23 1.53 53.27
CA LEU A 13 23.95 2.14 52.91
C LEU A 13 23.85 2.20 51.38
N LEU A 14 23.24 1.18 50.77
CA LEU A 14 22.76 1.23 49.39
C LEU A 14 21.58 2.22 49.33
N PHE A 15 21.88 3.49 49.05
CA PHE A 15 20.84 4.42 48.61
C PHE A 15 20.33 3.96 47.24
N PRO A 16 19.02 3.71 47.07
CA PRO A 16 18.48 3.48 45.74
C PRO A 16 18.61 4.79 44.96
N LEU A 17 19.58 4.85 44.05
CA LEU A 17 19.59 5.82 42.95
C LEU A 17 18.30 5.59 42.17
N GLY A 18 17.28 6.40 42.45
CA GLY A 18 16.04 6.39 41.70
C GLY A 18 16.34 6.75 40.26
N ILE A 19 16.36 5.75 39.37
CA ILE A 19 16.42 5.98 37.93
C ILE A 19 15.10 6.68 37.56
N GLN A 20 15.14 8.01 37.40
CA GLN A 20 14.04 8.76 36.82
C GLN A 20 14.00 8.43 35.33
N ALA A 21 13.03 7.60 34.93
CA ALA A 21 12.85 7.24 33.53
C ALA A 21 12.09 8.37 32.84
N LYS A 22 12.79 9.15 32.03
CA LYS A 22 12.27 10.17 31.12
C LYS A 22 11.18 9.57 30.20
N VAL A 23 10.19 10.39 29.82
CA VAL A 23 9.23 10.03 28.76
C VAL A 23 9.97 9.59 27.50
N ARG A 24 9.64 8.40 26.99
CA ARG A 24 10.11 7.85 25.72
C ARG A 24 8.92 7.45 24.87
N LEU A 25 8.93 7.82 23.61
CA LEU A 25 7.95 7.39 22.60
C LEU A 25 8.43 6.12 21.91
N THR A 26 7.52 5.37 21.29
CA THR A 26 7.91 4.34 20.31
C THR A 26 8.58 5.00 19.10
N SER A 27 9.46 4.27 18.41
CA SER A 27 10.32 4.87 17.37
C SER A 27 9.62 5.30 16.08
N ILE A 28 8.30 5.08 15.95
CA ILE A 28 7.50 5.62 14.83
C ILE A 28 7.28 7.13 14.95
N TRP A 29 7.42 7.68 16.16
CA TRP A 29 7.22 9.11 16.46
C TRP A 29 8.55 9.85 16.44
N GLY A 30 8.60 10.98 15.75
CA GLY A 30 9.83 11.76 15.65
C GLY A 30 9.61 13.15 15.08
N ASP A 31 10.70 13.88 14.93
CA ASP A 31 10.73 15.16 14.23
C ASP A 31 10.39 14.96 12.74
N ASN A 32 9.99 16.05 12.06
CA ASN A 32 9.70 16.11 10.62
C ASN A 32 8.50 15.26 10.14
N MET A 33 7.72 14.67 11.05
CA MET A 33 6.58 13.82 10.68
C MET A 33 5.39 14.61 10.16
N VAL A 34 4.52 13.92 9.43
CA VAL A 34 3.17 14.38 9.09
C VAL A 34 2.17 13.57 9.90
N LEU A 35 1.25 14.23 10.60
CA LEU A 35 0.10 13.59 11.23
C LEU A 35 -1.15 13.78 10.38
N GLN A 36 -2.02 12.77 10.36
CA GLN A 36 -3.29 12.86 9.65
C GLN A 36 -4.14 14.00 10.23
N GLN A 37 -4.62 14.90 9.37
CA GLN A 37 -5.48 16.01 9.75
C GLN A 37 -6.86 15.54 10.21
N GLN A 38 -7.48 16.33 11.09
CA GLN A 38 -8.85 16.11 11.59
C GLN A 38 -9.06 14.68 12.13
N SER A 39 -8.06 14.16 12.84
CA SER A 39 -8.05 12.78 13.33
C SER A 39 -7.67 12.70 14.81
N GLU A 40 -7.94 11.53 15.41
CA GLU A 40 -7.44 11.17 16.74
C GLU A 40 -6.12 10.42 16.59
N VAL A 41 -5.03 11.01 17.10
CA VAL A 41 -3.71 10.38 17.20
C VAL A 41 -3.54 9.78 18.59
N ILE A 42 -3.10 8.52 18.66
CA ILE A 42 -2.86 7.82 19.93
C ILE A 42 -1.36 7.62 20.11
N PHE A 43 -0.74 8.50 20.88
CA PHE A 43 0.66 8.36 21.29
C PHE A 43 0.81 7.25 22.32
N ARG A 44 1.90 6.51 22.21
CA ARG A 44 2.28 5.43 23.12
C ARG A 44 3.74 5.55 23.50
N GLY A 45 4.06 5.14 24.71
CA GLY A 45 5.44 5.21 25.17
C GLY A 45 5.66 4.61 26.55
N LYS A 46 6.86 4.87 27.07
CA LYS A 46 7.31 4.52 28.40
C LYS A 46 7.59 5.79 29.22
N ALA A 47 7.41 5.70 30.52
CA ALA A 47 7.82 6.67 31.53
C ALA A 47 8.09 5.92 32.85
N SER A 48 8.58 6.59 33.89
CA SER A 48 8.57 6.01 35.25
C SER A 48 7.16 5.55 35.63
N ALA A 49 7.07 4.47 36.42
CA ALA A 49 5.79 3.88 36.82
C ALA A 49 4.87 4.86 37.58
N ASN A 50 3.57 4.80 37.33
CA ASN A 50 2.53 5.62 37.95
C ASN A 50 2.74 7.14 37.83
N LYS A 51 3.55 7.60 36.87
CA LYS A 51 3.92 9.01 36.73
C LYS A 51 2.91 9.72 35.84
N GLN A 52 2.61 10.97 36.18
CA GLN A 52 1.76 11.80 35.32
C GLN A 52 2.57 12.30 34.13
N ILE A 53 2.00 12.18 32.94
CA ILE A 53 2.56 12.71 31.69
C ILE A 53 1.63 13.80 31.18
N VAL A 54 2.19 14.93 30.81
CA VAL A 54 1.51 16.08 30.22
C VAL A 54 1.98 16.23 28.78
N ALA A 55 1.04 16.32 27.83
CA ALA A 55 1.31 16.66 26.44
C ALA A 55 0.70 18.02 26.10
N ILE A 56 1.43 18.83 25.33
CA ILE A 56 0.99 20.13 24.82
C ILE A 56 1.40 20.25 23.36
N ALA A 57 0.42 20.47 22.49
CA ALA A 57 0.64 20.74 21.07
C ALA A 57 0.55 22.23 20.77
N SER A 58 1.39 22.71 19.86
CA SER A 58 1.50 24.16 19.65
C SER A 58 0.32 24.79 18.92
N TRP A 59 -0.48 24.01 18.19
CA TRP A 59 -1.64 24.51 17.43
C TRP A 59 -2.83 24.91 18.29
N ASN A 60 -2.95 24.41 19.53
CA ASN A 60 -4.05 24.78 20.42
C ASN A 60 -3.61 25.08 21.88
N GLN A 61 -2.35 24.80 22.23
CA GLN A 61 -1.79 24.98 23.58
C GLN A 61 -2.59 24.26 24.68
N HIS A 62 -3.46 23.32 24.32
CA HIS A 62 -4.28 22.59 25.27
C HIS A 62 -3.44 21.52 25.98
N LYS A 63 -3.52 21.50 27.31
CA LYS A 63 -2.84 20.51 28.13
C LYS A 63 -3.67 19.23 28.18
N VAL A 64 -3.10 18.14 27.66
CA VAL A 64 -3.67 16.79 27.80
C VAL A 64 -2.82 16.02 28.79
N THR A 65 -3.43 15.29 29.71
CA THR A 65 -2.70 14.51 30.72
C THR A 65 -3.07 13.05 30.68
N THR A 66 -2.10 12.18 30.94
CA THR A 66 -2.29 10.74 31.18
C THR A 66 -1.41 10.29 32.34
N ARG A 67 -1.51 9.01 32.73
CA ARG A 67 -0.62 8.40 33.73
C ARG A 67 -0.08 7.09 33.18
N SER A 68 1.20 6.82 33.43
CA SER A 68 1.78 5.51 33.13
C SER A 68 1.30 4.44 34.11
N ASP A 69 1.22 3.20 33.66
CA ASP A 69 0.91 2.04 34.50
C ASP A 69 2.11 1.62 35.37
N GLN A 70 1.98 0.47 36.04
CA GLN A 70 3.03 -0.09 36.89
C GLN A 70 4.27 -0.53 36.10
N GLU A 71 4.12 -0.92 34.84
CA GLU A 71 5.24 -1.25 33.95
C GLU A 71 5.77 -0.03 33.16
N GLY A 72 5.25 1.16 33.47
CA GLY A 72 5.62 2.42 32.87
C GLY A 72 5.01 2.69 31.50
N ASN A 73 4.10 1.84 30.98
CA ASN A 73 3.44 2.12 29.70
C ASN A 73 2.41 3.23 29.86
N TRP A 74 2.28 4.07 28.85
CA TRP A 74 1.22 5.07 28.82
C TRP A 74 0.66 5.22 27.41
N LYS A 75 -0.57 5.74 27.34
CA LYS A 75 -1.23 6.11 26.10
C LYS A 75 -1.86 7.49 26.28
N LEU A 76 -1.77 8.32 25.25
CA LEU A 76 -2.34 9.66 25.23
C LEU A 76 -3.00 9.94 23.89
N LYS A 77 -4.25 10.42 23.94
CA LYS A 77 -5.02 10.81 22.78
C LYS A 77 -4.87 12.30 22.51
N LEU A 78 -4.73 12.66 21.25
CA LEU A 78 -4.60 14.05 20.83
C LEU A 78 -5.31 14.25 19.48
N LEU A 79 -6.10 15.31 19.40
CA LEU A 79 -6.85 15.67 18.18
C LEU A 79 -6.01 16.62 17.33
N THR A 80 -5.89 16.30 16.04
CA THR A 80 -5.19 17.14 15.06
C THR A 80 -6.14 18.15 14.40
N PRO A 81 -5.67 19.36 14.08
CA PRO A 81 -6.46 20.37 13.37
C PRO A 81 -6.60 20.01 11.88
N ALA A 82 -7.15 20.94 11.10
CA ALA A 82 -6.97 20.93 9.65
C ALA A 82 -5.49 21.09 9.26
N ALA A 83 -5.18 20.83 7.99
CA ALA A 83 -3.84 20.88 7.45
C ALA A 83 -3.07 22.18 7.76
N GLY A 84 -1.76 22.06 8.01
CA GLY A 84 -0.86 23.18 8.26
C GLY A 84 0.36 22.81 9.10
N GLY A 85 1.10 23.82 9.55
CA GLY A 85 2.33 23.69 10.32
C GLY A 85 3.41 24.65 9.82
N PRO A 86 4.68 24.46 10.22
CA PRO A 86 5.15 23.45 11.16
C PRO A 86 4.73 23.73 12.61
N TYR A 87 4.43 22.67 13.34
CA TYR A 87 4.08 22.69 14.76
C TYR A 87 5.12 21.95 15.61
N THR A 88 4.93 22.02 16.94
CA THR A 88 5.66 21.21 17.92
C THR A 88 4.69 20.48 18.83
N ILE A 89 5.09 19.32 19.33
CA ILE A 89 4.38 18.59 20.40
C ILE A 89 5.38 18.33 21.52
N SER A 90 5.07 18.81 22.72
CA SER A 90 5.88 18.54 23.89
C SER A 90 5.21 17.52 24.81
N PHE A 91 6.00 16.60 25.34
CA PHE A 91 5.62 15.64 26.37
C PHE A 91 6.49 15.87 27.60
N SER A 92 5.92 15.79 28.79
CA SER A 92 6.69 15.92 30.03
C SER A 92 6.11 15.12 31.18
N ASP A 93 7.00 14.47 31.91
CA ASP A 93 6.76 13.89 33.24
C ASP A 93 7.58 14.62 34.33
N GLY A 94 7.97 15.87 34.07
CA GLY A 94 8.97 16.61 34.84
C GLY A 94 10.24 16.90 34.04
N GLU A 95 10.59 16.03 33.08
CA GLU A 95 11.57 16.32 32.03
C GLU A 95 10.86 16.54 30.70
N LYS A 96 11.30 17.52 29.89
CA LYS A 96 10.65 17.84 28.62
C LYS A 96 11.25 17.02 27.47
N LEU A 97 10.38 16.41 26.67
CA LEU A 97 10.65 15.88 25.33
C LEU A 97 9.84 16.72 24.34
N THR A 98 10.43 17.16 23.23
CA THR A 98 9.71 17.95 22.20
C THR A 98 9.96 17.33 20.83
N LEU A 99 8.87 17.08 20.10
CA LEU A 99 8.88 16.77 18.68
C LEU A 99 8.71 18.07 17.89
N ASN A 100 9.54 18.26 16.87
CA ASN A 100 9.68 19.49 16.10
C ASN A 100 9.33 19.26 14.62
N ASN A 101 9.00 20.35 13.92
CA ASN A 101 8.67 20.33 12.50
C ASN A 101 7.54 19.35 12.16
N ILE A 102 6.47 19.40 12.95
CA ILE A 102 5.32 18.52 12.78
C ILE A 102 4.32 19.16 11.83
N LEU A 103 4.08 18.53 10.70
CA LEU A 103 3.05 18.95 9.76
C LEU A 103 1.75 18.19 10.03
N ILE A 104 0.63 18.82 9.75
CA ILE A 104 -0.70 18.21 9.77
C ILE A 104 -1.21 18.17 8.34
N GLY A 105 -1.67 17.02 7.86
CA GLY A 105 -2.07 16.85 6.47
C GLY A 105 -2.58 15.46 6.16
N GLU A 106 -2.28 14.93 4.98
CA GLU A 106 -2.73 13.60 4.55
C GLU A 106 -1.62 12.56 4.70
N VAL A 107 -1.90 11.44 5.36
CA VAL A 107 -0.93 10.36 5.54
C VAL A 107 -1.37 9.10 4.82
N TRP A 108 -0.48 8.53 4.00
CA TRP A 108 -0.73 7.31 3.24
C TRP A 108 0.28 6.22 3.57
N PHE A 109 -0.23 5.01 3.80
CA PHE A 109 0.58 3.83 4.06
C PHE A 109 0.78 3.06 2.75
N CYS A 110 2.03 2.87 2.35
CA CYS A 110 2.42 2.37 1.04
C CYS A 110 3.10 1.00 1.20
N SER A 111 2.42 -0.08 0.83
CA SER A 111 2.85 -1.44 1.15
C SER A 111 2.75 -2.43 -0.01
N GLY A 112 3.34 -3.61 0.19
CA GLY A 112 3.40 -4.69 -0.78
C GLY A 112 4.79 -5.29 -0.92
N GLN A 113 5.19 -5.62 -2.15
CA GLN A 113 6.45 -6.32 -2.45
C GLN A 113 7.40 -5.50 -3.34
N SER A 114 8.27 -6.17 -4.11
CA SER A 114 9.37 -5.57 -4.87
C SER A 114 8.97 -4.43 -5.81
N ASN A 115 7.78 -4.49 -6.41
CA ASN A 115 7.28 -3.42 -7.27
C ASN A 115 6.82 -2.17 -6.49
N MET A 116 6.36 -2.31 -5.24
CA MET A 116 6.23 -1.19 -4.29
C MET A 116 7.61 -0.74 -3.80
N GLU A 117 8.54 -1.66 -3.61
CA GLU A 117 9.84 -1.38 -3.02
C GLU A 117 10.81 -0.65 -3.95
N MET A 118 10.68 -0.84 -5.26
CA MET A 118 11.59 -0.30 -6.26
C MET A 118 11.83 1.19 -6.06
N PRO A 119 13.08 1.63 -5.85
CA PRO A 119 13.36 3.03 -5.53
C PRO A 119 13.19 3.92 -6.77
N VAL A 120 13.03 5.24 -6.57
CA VAL A 120 12.93 6.22 -7.69
C VAL A 120 14.14 6.13 -8.63
N ARG A 121 15.34 5.84 -8.11
CA ARG A 121 16.54 5.61 -8.93
C ARG A 121 16.56 4.28 -9.70
N GLY A 122 15.63 3.38 -9.40
CA GLY A 122 15.59 2.01 -9.91
C GLY A 122 16.50 1.03 -9.16
N PHE A 123 16.29 -0.26 -9.39
CA PHE A 123 17.23 -1.29 -8.93
C PHE A 123 18.46 -1.33 -9.84
N ARG A 124 19.52 -2.01 -9.40
CA ARG A 124 20.72 -2.21 -10.22
C ARG A 124 20.36 -2.86 -11.57
N GLY A 125 20.59 -2.14 -12.67
CA GLY A 125 20.29 -2.59 -14.03
C GLY A 125 18.81 -2.59 -14.40
N GLN A 126 17.92 -2.04 -13.56
CA GLN A 126 16.48 -1.95 -13.81
C GLN A 126 16.04 -0.50 -13.50
N PRO A 127 15.99 0.38 -14.52
CA PRO A 127 15.72 1.79 -14.32
C PRO A 127 14.24 2.05 -13.99
N VAL A 128 13.96 3.23 -13.46
CA VAL A 128 12.62 3.85 -13.57
C VAL A 128 12.71 4.92 -14.66
N TYR A 129 11.95 4.77 -15.74
CA TYR A 129 12.04 5.71 -16.85
C TYR A 129 11.48 7.08 -16.45
N GLY A 130 12.22 8.15 -16.79
CA GLY A 130 11.80 9.53 -16.53
C GLY A 130 11.98 10.01 -15.08
N SER A 131 12.60 9.24 -14.19
CA SER A 131 12.67 9.59 -12.77
C SER A 131 13.73 10.62 -12.40
N GLN A 132 14.79 10.75 -13.21
CA GLN A 132 15.94 11.61 -12.90
C GLN A 132 15.58 13.08 -12.58
N PRO A 133 14.68 13.75 -13.34
CA PRO A 133 14.26 15.12 -13.02
C PRO A 133 13.73 15.26 -11.59
N TYR A 134 12.92 14.31 -11.13
CA TYR A 134 12.32 14.34 -9.78
C TYR A 134 13.35 14.20 -8.66
N ILE A 135 14.41 13.43 -8.90
CA ILE A 135 15.53 13.29 -7.96
C ILE A 135 16.28 14.62 -7.86
N VAL A 136 16.65 15.22 -9.00
CA VAL A 136 17.51 16.43 -9.01
C VAL A 136 16.77 17.69 -8.58
N THR A 137 15.45 17.76 -8.77
CA THR A 137 14.61 18.89 -8.34
C THR A 137 13.93 18.66 -6.99
N ALA A 138 14.36 17.68 -6.21
CA ALA A 138 13.83 17.45 -4.87
C ALA A 138 14.06 18.69 -3.98
N ASP A 139 12.99 19.29 -3.50
CA ASP A 139 13.00 20.55 -2.74
C ASP A 139 12.43 20.33 -1.33
N PRO A 140 13.21 20.55 -0.25
CA PRO A 140 12.74 20.38 1.12
C PRO A 140 11.59 21.33 1.50
N LYS A 141 11.40 22.44 0.76
CA LYS A 141 10.27 23.36 0.97
C LYS A 141 8.93 22.75 0.59
N ARG A 142 8.92 21.69 -0.22
CA ARG A 142 7.68 20.96 -0.48
C ARG A 142 7.29 20.18 0.77
N GLU A 143 6.04 20.35 1.18
CA GLU A 143 5.45 19.70 2.35
C GLU A 143 5.12 18.21 2.09
N LEU A 144 6.02 17.50 1.44
CA LEU A 144 6.00 16.06 1.27
C LEU A 144 7.07 15.44 2.18
N ARG A 145 6.66 14.52 3.06
CA ARG A 145 7.56 13.83 4.00
C ARG A 145 7.58 12.34 3.73
N LEU A 146 8.76 11.76 3.81
CA LEU A 146 9.02 10.36 3.48
C LEU A 146 9.42 9.61 4.75
N PHE A 147 8.91 8.40 4.92
CA PHE A 147 9.34 7.46 5.95
C PHE A 147 9.50 6.08 5.34
N THR A 148 10.70 5.49 5.42
CA THR A 148 10.92 4.10 4.99
C THR A 148 11.08 3.19 6.21
N VAL A 149 10.20 2.20 6.32
CA VAL A 149 10.31 1.12 7.32
C VAL A 149 11.42 0.18 6.90
N LYS A 150 12.45 0.03 7.72
CA LYS A 150 13.49 -0.99 7.51
C LYS A 150 12.87 -2.37 7.63
N ARG A 151 13.24 -3.26 6.72
CA ARG A 151 12.87 -4.68 6.73
C ARG A 151 13.23 -5.33 8.06
N ASP A 152 12.25 -6.00 8.66
CA ASP A 152 12.37 -6.70 9.93
C ASP A 152 11.26 -7.76 10.02
N TRP A 153 11.45 -8.78 10.86
CA TRP A 153 10.47 -9.85 11.05
C TRP A 153 10.41 -10.27 12.51
N SER A 154 9.26 -10.80 12.94
CA SER A 154 9.08 -11.29 14.30
C SER A 154 7.97 -12.32 14.37
N THR A 155 8.15 -13.37 15.17
CA THR A 155 7.09 -14.35 15.44
C THR A 155 6.01 -13.81 16.37
N THR A 156 6.29 -12.72 17.09
CA THR A 156 5.35 -12.02 17.98
C THR A 156 5.28 -10.53 17.64
N PRO A 157 4.12 -9.87 17.85
CA PRO A 157 3.96 -8.44 17.56
C PRO A 157 4.97 -7.58 18.34
N LYS A 158 5.72 -6.73 17.63
CA LYS A 158 6.61 -5.72 18.22
C LYS A 158 5.82 -4.50 18.67
N GLU A 159 6.18 -3.93 19.81
CA GLU A 159 5.49 -2.78 20.43
C GLU A 159 6.43 -1.56 20.59
N GLU A 160 7.74 -1.74 20.42
CA GLU A 160 8.78 -0.72 20.60
C GLU A 160 8.87 0.27 19.42
N GLY A 161 8.30 -0.07 18.26
CA GLY A 161 8.33 0.73 17.04
C GLY A 161 9.01 0.00 15.88
N VAL A 162 9.49 0.76 14.90
CA VAL A 162 10.26 0.27 13.74
C VAL A 162 11.59 1.00 13.62
N THR A 163 12.52 0.47 12.83
CA THR A 163 13.69 1.25 12.41
C THR A 163 13.34 2.06 11.15
N GLY A 164 13.46 3.38 11.23
CA GLY A 164 13.17 4.32 10.15
C GLY A 164 13.20 5.76 10.69
N HIS A 165 13.09 6.74 9.81
CA HIS A 165 12.95 8.15 10.22
C HIS A 165 12.17 8.93 9.17
N TRP A 166 11.52 10.01 9.61
CA TRP A 166 10.87 10.96 8.73
C TRP A 166 11.91 11.90 8.12
N SER A 167 11.85 12.11 6.81
CA SER A 167 12.74 13.01 6.09
C SER A 167 11.99 14.01 5.22
N GLU A 168 12.57 15.21 5.12
CA GLU A 168 12.22 16.18 4.08
C GLU A 168 12.77 15.72 2.73
N LEU A 169 12.27 16.29 1.63
CA LEU A 169 12.77 15.94 0.32
C LEU A 169 14.23 16.40 0.14
N SER A 170 15.05 15.48 -0.34
CA SER A 170 16.36 15.76 -0.91
C SER A 170 16.63 14.78 -2.04
N PRO A 171 17.60 15.04 -2.93
CA PRO A 171 17.92 14.10 -4.00
C PRO A 171 18.25 12.69 -3.49
N LYS A 172 18.92 12.58 -2.33
CA LYS A 172 19.20 11.30 -1.71
C LYS A 172 17.92 10.59 -1.26
N GLU A 173 17.10 11.28 -0.46
CA GLU A 173 15.89 10.72 0.13
C GLU A 173 14.87 10.32 -0.95
N VAL A 174 14.62 11.19 -1.93
CA VAL A 174 13.76 10.88 -3.08
C VAL A 174 14.33 9.71 -3.87
N GLY A 175 15.64 9.73 -4.16
CA GLY A 175 16.27 8.68 -4.95
C GLY A 175 16.20 7.29 -4.30
N ASP A 176 16.24 7.19 -2.97
CA ASP A 176 16.17 5.93 -2.20
C ASP A 176 14.74 5.47 -1.89
N PHE A 177 13.74 6.37 -1.98
CA PHE A 177 12.36 6.07 -1.64
C PHE A 177 11.64 5.27 -2.73
N SER A 178 10.56 4.56 -2.36
CA SER A 178 9.67 3.86 -3.30
C SER A 178 9.22 4.76 -4.44
N ALA A 179 9.45 4.33 -5.67
CA ALA A 179 9.04 5.05 -6.88
C ALA A 179 7.53 5.22 -6.95
N VAL A 180 6.80 4.12 -6.76
CA VAL A 180 5.32 4.13 -6.85
C VAL A 180 4.73 5.03 -5.77
N ALA A 181 5.21 4.93 -4.53
CA ALA A 181 4.74 5.78 -3.44
C ALA A 181 5.12 7.26 -3.67
N TYR A 182 6.34 7.53 -4.12
CA TYR A 182 6.79 8.89 -4.40
C TYR A 182 5.91 9.57 -5.45
N PHE A 183 5.71 8.95 -6.61
CA PHE A 183 4.90 9.56 -7.68
C PHE A 183 3.42 9.69 -7.29
N PHE A 184 2.91 8.77 -6.46
CA PHE A 184 1.59 8.91 -5.84
C PHE A 184 1.51 10.18 -4.98
N GLY A 185 2.39 10.33 -3.98
CA GLY A 185 2.34 11.47 -3.06
C GLY A 185 2.77 12.79 -3.69
N ASP A 186 3.65 12.76 -4.69
CA ASP A 186 4.07 13.93 -5.46
C ASP A 186 2.88 14.60 -6.14
N LEU A 187 2.11 13.81 -6.90
CA LEU A 187 0.91 14.30 -7.59
C LEU A 187 -0.18 14.68 -6.59
N LEU A 188 -0.37 13.89 -5.53
CA LEU A 188 -1.37 14.15 -4.50
C LEU A 188 -1.10 15.49 -3.78
N GLN A 189 0.14 15.73 -3.36
CA GLN A 189 0.53 16.95 -2.67
C GLN A 189 0.34 18.18 -3.54
N ARG A 190 0.75 18.13 -4.82
CA ARG A 190 0.52 19.24 -5.78
C ARG A 190 -0.96 19.52 -6.03
N SER A 191 -1.77 18.48 -6.03
CA SER A 191 -3.19 18.58 -6.35
C SER A 191 -4.02 19.08 -5.17
N LEU A 192 -3.66 18.69 -3.95
CA LEU A 192 -4.40 19.08 -2.74
C LEU A 192 -3.87 20.35 -2.09
N ASP A 193 -2.60 20.71 -2.34
CA ASP A 193 -1.92 21.84 -1.73
C ASP A 193 -1.96 21.81 -0.19
N VAL A 194 -1.74 20.62 0.37
CA VAL A 194 -1.63 20.36 1.81
C VAL A 194 -0.42 19.47 2.09
N PRO A 195 0.11 19.42 3.31
CA PRO A 195 1.15 18.46 3.66
C PRO A 195 0.75 17.02 3.38
N VAL A 196 1.69 16.22 2.88
CA VAL A 196 1.50 14.78 2.62
C VAL A 196 2.63 13.99 3.26
N GLY A 197 2.28 12.96 4.03
CA GLY A 197 3.21 11.98 4.59
C GLY A 197 3.07 10.63 3.91
N LEU A 198 4.18 10.03 3.49
CA LEU A 198 4.21 8.70 2.90
C LEU A 198 5.01 7.74 3.77
N ILE A 199 4.36 6.66 4.23
CA ILE A 199 5.00 5.59 4.98
C ILE A 199 5.22 4.41 4.02
N HIS A 200 6.46 4.18 3.61
CA HIS A 200 6.85 3.04 2.77
C HIS A 200 7.19 1.83 3.63
N CYS A 201 6.36 0.79 3.55
CA CYS A 201 6.49 -0.46 4.31
C CYS A 201 6.28 -1.66 3.38
N SER A 202 7.34 -2.13 2.73
CA SER A 202 7.27 -3.25 1.76
C SER A 202 8.48 -4.18 1.89
N TRP A 203 8.36 -5.40 1.38
CA TRP A 203 9.50 -6.32 1.26
C TRP A 203 9.36 -7.18 0.01
N SER A 204 10.38 -7.15 -0.87
CA SER A 204 10.49 -8.05 -2.02
C SER A 204 10.12 -9.51 -1.74
N ALA A 205 9.41 -10.13 -2.70
CA ALA A 205 8.93 -11.51 -2.62
C ALA A 205 8.04 -11.82 -1.41
N SER A 206 7.36 -10.82 -0.83
CA SER A 206 6.42 -11.07 0.24
C SER A 206 5.10 -11.64 -0.28
N LYS A 207 4.49 -12.57 0.47
CA LYS A 207 3.11 -13.01 0.23
C LYS A 207 2.11 -12.22 1.08
N ILE A 208 0.84 -12.13 0.68
CA ILE A 208 -0.17 -11.36 1.42
C ILE A 208 -0.31 -11.82 2.88
N GLU A 209 -0.22 -13.12 3.15
CA GLU A 209 -0.35 -13.69 4.49
C GLU A 209 0.79 -13.29 5.45
N THR A 210 1.94 -12.79 4.99
CA THR A 210 2.95 -12.24 5.93
C THR A 210 2.52 -10.90 6.52
N TRP A 211 1.64 -10.18 5.83
CA TRP A 211 1.13 -8.85 6.19
C TRP A 211 -0.20 -8.90 6.95
N MET A 212 -0.60 -10.10 7.42
CA MET A 212 -1.82 -10.34 8.16
C MET A 212 -1.51 -10.86 9.57
N ASP A 213 -2.35 -10.50 10.54
CA ASP A 213 -2.16 -10.94 11.91
C ASP A 213 -2.57 -12.41 12.11
N LYS A 214 -2.09 -12.98 13.22
CA LYS A 214 -2.39 -14.37 13.57
C LYS A 214 -3.88 -14.60 13.74
N GLN A 215 -4.59 -13.64 14.33
CA GLN A 215 -6.01 -13.72 14.67
C GLN A 215 -6.89 -13.82 13.42
N THR A 216 -6.51 -13.15 12.33
CA THR A 216 -7.19 -13.20 11.05
C THR A 216 -6.84 -14.48 10.32
N LEU A 217 -5.56 -14.86 10.30
CA LEU A 217 -5.08 -16.01 9.53
C LEU A 217 -5.50 -17.37 10.08
N GLN A 218 -5.77 -17.48 11.39
CA GLN A 218 -6.28 -18.74 11.98
C GLN A 218 -7.62 -19.19 11.39
N HIS A 219 -8.34 -18.31 10.69
CA HIS A 219 -9.59 -18.62 9.99
C HIS A 219 -9.38 -19.25 8.61
N PHE A 220 -8.13 -19.39 8.14
CA PHE A 220 -7.77 -19.97 6.85
C PHE A 220 -6.93 -21.24 7.05
N PRO A 221 -7.55 -22.43 7.09
CA PRO A 221 -6.84 -23.70 7.31
C PRO A 221 -5.78 -24.00 6.24
N GLU A 222 -5.87 -23.37 5.07
CA GLU A 222 -4.87 -23.45 4.00
C GLU A 222 -3.55 -22.70 4.33
N VAL A 223 -3.52 -21.87 5.39
CA VAL A 223 -2.35 -21.09 5.80
C VAL A 223 -1.71 -21.71 7.05
N GLN A 224 -0.45 -22.14 6.92
CA GLN A 224 0.32 -22.68 8.04
C GLN A 224 1.02 -21.56 8.81
N LEU A 225 0.56 -21.30 10.04
CA LEU A 225 1.19 -20.35 10.95
C LEU A 225 2.57 -20.85 11.43
N PRO A 226 3.57 -19.95 11.59
CA PRO A 226 4.88 -20.34 12.09
C PRO A 226 4.85 -20.70 13.59
N ASP A 227 5.81 -21.52 14.03
CA ASP A 227 6.08 -21.71 15.46
C ASP A 227 6.64 -20.41 16.04
N ILE A 228 6.07 -19.97 17.16
CA ILE A 228 6.49 -18.73 17.83
C ILE A 228 7.91 -18.81 18.39
N ASN A 229 8.40 -20.02 18.65
CA ASN A 229 9.74 -20.27 19.19
C ASN A 229 10.79 -20.48 18.10
N GLN A 230 10.40 -20.48 16.82
CA GLN A 230 11.33 -20.65 15.72
C GLN A 230 12.25 -19.43 15.61
N ALA A 231 13.56 -19.69 15.66
CA ALA A 231 14.59 -18.65 15.68
C ALA A 231 15.09 -18.24 14.28
N GLU A 232 14.88 -19.07 13.26
CA GLU A 232 15.40 -18.84 11.90
C GLU A 232 14.33 -19.14 10.85
N PHE A 233 14.29 -18.33 9.80
CA PHE A 233 13.38 -18.48 8.67
C PHE A 233 14.13 -18.23 7.36
N GLU A 234 14.11 -19.18 6.43
CA GLU A 234 14.75 -19.03 5.11
C GLU A 234 14.06 -17.97 4.24
N TRP A 235 12.73 -17.87 4.37
CA TRP A 235 11.91 -16.91 3.62
C TRP A 235 10.94 -16.15 4.52
N PRO A 236 11.44 -15.21 5.37
CA PRO A 236 10.58 -14.48 6.31
C PRO A 236 9.42 -13.76 5.61
N ALA A 237 9.68 -13.18 4.43
CA ALA A 237 8.68 -12.46 3.64
C ALA A 237 7.56 -13.36 3.09
N GLY A 238 7.79 -14.66 2.94
CA GLY A 238 6.76 -15.63 2.52
C GLY A 238 6.12 -16.38 3.69
N THR A 239 6.64 -16.22 4.90
CA THR A 239 6.12 -16.87 6.09
C THR A 239 5.00 -16.03 6.70
N PRO A 240 3.83 -16.62 7.03
CA PRO A 240 2.69 -15.85 7.51
C PRO A 240 2.99 -15.06 8.79
N THR A 241 2.34 -13.89 8.94
CA THR A 241 2.37 -13.01 10.12
C THR A 241 3.70 -12.31 10.44
N LEU A 242 4.83 -12.80 9.95
CA LEU A 242 6.14 -12.31 10.40
C LEU A 242 6.37 -10.83 10.11
N LEU A 243 6.00 -10.34 8.91
CA LEU A 243 6.18 -8.92 8.57
C LEU A 243 5.12 -8.04 9.23
N TRP A 244 3.88 -8.51 9.36
CA TRP A 244 2.84 -7.80 10.11
C TRP A 244 3.35 -7.45 11.51
N ASN A 245 3.86 -8.45 12.23
CA ASN A 245 4.31 -8.30 13.60
C ASN A 245 5.43 -7.26 13.77
N ALA A 246 6.38 -7.20 12.84
CA ALA A 246 7.57 -6.36 12.98
C ALA A 246 7.48 -5.03 12.23
N MET A 247 6.70 -4.94 11.17
CA MET A 247 6.70 -3.79 10.25
C MET A 247 5.37 -3.03 10.21
N VAL A 248 4.23 -3.67 10.57
CA VAL A 248 2.91 -3.04 10.54
C VAL A 248 2.35 -2.80 11.94
N ASN A 249 2.32 -3.83 12.81
CA ASN A 249 1.83 -3.71 14.19
C ASN A 249 2.41 -2.52 14.97
N PRO A 250 3.70 -2.18 14.82
CA PRO A 250 4.25 -1.06 15.59
C PRO A 250 3.62 0.31 15.25
N TRP A 251 2.91 0.45 14.13
CA TRP A 251 2.18 1.67 13.74
C TRP A 251 0.84 1.86 14.46
N LYS A 252 0.49 0.97 15.40
CA LYS A 252 -0.77 1.00 16.13
C LYS A 252 -0.99 2.34 16.84
N GLY A 253 -2.05 3.05 16.44
CA GLY A 253 -2.40 4.37 16.98
C GLY A 253 -1.92 5.55 16.13
N PHE A 254 -1.24 5.29 15.00
CA PHE A 254 -0.92 6.28 13.98
C PHE A 254 -2.06 6.34 12.94
N PRO A 255 -2.90 7.39 12.94
CA PRO A 255 -4.00 7.49 11.98
C PRO A 255 -3.46 7.76 10.57
N ILE A 256 -4.08 7.13 9.58
CA ILE A 256 -3.78 7.30 8.15
C ILE A 256 -5.06 7.58 7.38
N LYS A 257 -4.95 8.27 6.23
CA LYS A 257 -6.06 8.47 5.30
C LYS A 257 -6.41 7.19 4.58
N GLY A 258 -5.40 6.47 4.08
CA GLY A 258 -5.59 5.34 3.19
C GLY A 258 -4.33 4.54 2.93
N VAL A 259 -4.49 3.46 2.15
CA VAL A 259 -3.42 2.52 1.82
C VAL A 259 -3.25 2.43 0.30
N ILE A 260 -2.01 2.42 -0.16
CA ILE A 260 -1.68 1.93 -1.50
C ILE A 260 -0.96 0.59 -1.42
N TRP A 261 -1.36 -0.37 -2.25
CA TRP A 261 -0.94 -1.78 -2.18
C TRP A 261 -0.45 -2.30 -3.53
N TYR A 262 0.83 -2.69 -3.62
CA TYR A 262 1.37 -3.31 -4.84
C TYR A 262 2.03 -4.64 -4.51
N GLN A 263 1.20 -5.69 -4.57
CA GLN A 263 1.59 -7.06 -4.31
C GLN A 263 0.72 -8.04 -5.09
N GLY A 264 1.27 -9.21 -5.35
CA GLY A 264 0.52 -10.36 -5.85
C GLY A 264 1.39 -11.38 -6.55
N GLU A 265 2.58 -11.00 -7.02
CA GLU A 265 3.44 -11.89 -7.81
C GLU A 265 3.85 -13.13 -7.02
N SER A 266 4.04 -13.04 -5.69
CA SER A 266 4.34 -14.21 -4.86
C SER A 266 3.10 -15.06 -4.51
N ASN A 267 1.89 -14.54 -4.72
CA ASN A 267 0.63 -15.27 -4.54
C ASN A 267 -0.01 -15.70 -5.88
N SER A 268 0.56 -15.31 -7.03
CA SER A 268 0.00 -15.62 -8.34
C SER A 268 -0.24 -17.11 -8.63
N PRO A 269 0.52 -18.07 -8.06
CA PRO A 269 0.21 -19.48 -8.21
C PRO A 269 -1.09 -19.95 -7.54
N ASN A 270 -1.68 -19.17 -6.60
CA ASN A 270 -2.90 -19.56 -5.88
C ASN A 270 -3.92 -18.40 -5.80
N PRO A 271 -4.57 -18.04 -6.92
CA PRO A 271 -5.57 -16.97 -6.96
C PRO A 271 -6.77 -17.25 -6.07
N THR A 272 -7.15 -18.52 -5.88
CA THR A 272 -8.29 -18.92 -5.03
C THR A 272 -8.04 -18.55 -3.56
N LEU A 273 -6.85 -18.83 -3.04
CA LEU A 273 -6.50 -18.42 -1.68
C LEU A 273 -6.38 -16.91 -1.57
N TYR A 274 -5.77 -16.24 -2.55
CA TYR A 274 -5.67 -14.77 -2.56
C TYR A 274 -7.05 -14.10 -2.52
N LYS A 275 -8.03 -14.64 -3.24
CA LYS A 275 -9.42 -14.16 -3.25
C LYS A 275 -10.07 -14.19 -1.86
N LYS A 276 -9.66 -15.13 -1.00
CA LYS A 276 -10.10 -15.21 0.39
C LYS A 276 -9.32 -14.26 1.32
N LEU A 277 -7.99 -14.19 1.14
CA LEU A 277 -7.10 -13.44 2.03
C LEU A 277 -7.19 -11.92 1.83
N PHE A 278 -7.35 -11.44 0.60
CA PHE A 278 -7.34 -10.01 0.32
C PHE A 278 -8.49 -9.23 1.01
N PRO A 279 -9.77 -9.66 0.94
CA PRO A 279 -10.84 -9.02 1.70
C PRO A 279 -10.61 -9.05 3.22
N ALA A 280 -10.05 -10.15 3.73
CA ALA A 280 -9.74 -10.29 5.15
C ALA A 280 -8.60 -9.34 5.59
N MET A 281 -7.55 -9.20 4.79
CA MET A 281 -6.48 -8.23 5.02
C MET A 281 -7.03 -6.80 5.03
N VAL A 282 -7.88 -6.45 4.05
CA VAL A 282 -8.50 -5.11 3.97
C VAL A 282 -9.33 -4.83 5.24
N ALA A 283 -10.13 -5.79 5.69
CA ALA A 283 -10.92 -5.67 6.91
C ALA A 283 -10.05 -5.51 8.16
N GLN A 284 -9.03 -6.37 8.31
CA GLN A 284 -8.06 -6.31 9.42
C GLN A 284 -7.35 -4.95 9.47
N TRP A 285 -6.90 -4.42 8.33
CA TRP A 285 -6.19 -3.15 8.28
C TRP A 285 -7.12 -1.97 8.59
N ARG A 286 -8.39 -2.00 8.15
CA ARG A 286 -9.40 -1.00 8.52
C ARG A 286 -9.66 -0.98 10.03
N GLU A 287 -9.74 -2.15 10.65
CA GLU A 287 -9.85 -2.26 12.11
C GLU A 287 -8.60 -1.73 12.81
N PHE A 288 -7.41 -2.16 12.36
CA PHE A 288 -6.13 -1.78 12.95
C PHE A 288 -5.88 -0.27 12.95
N PHE A 289 -6.19 0.40 11.84
CA PHE A 289 -6.07 1.86 11.70
C PHE A 289 -7.30 2.63 12.21
N ASN A 290 -8.28 1.94 12.81
CA ASN A 290 -9.54 2.52 13.31
C ASN A 290 -10.26 3.39 12.26
N ASN A 291 -10.33 2.90 11.03
CA ASN A 291 -10.94 3.58 9.90
C ASN A 291 -11.75 2.56 9.06
N PRO A 292 -13.02 2.28 9.44
CA PRO A 292 -13.88 1.33 8.74
C PRO A 292 -14.10 1.67 7.26
N GLY A 293 -14.03 2.96 6.92
CA GLY A 293 -14.15 3.48 5.57
C GLY A 293 -12.82 3.73 4.89
N MET A 294 -11.70 3.16 5.37
CA MET A 294 -10.38 3.46 4.80
C MET A 294 -10.30 3.03 3.32
N PRO A 295 -9.96 3.94 2.39
CA PRO A 295 -9.69 3.60 1.01
C PRO A 295 -8.42 2.75 0.91
N LEU A 296 -8.49 1.71 0.08
CA LEU A 296 -7.33 0.91 -0.31
C LEU A 296 -7.23 0.83 -1.82
N TYR A 297 -6.19 1.44 -2.40
CA TYR A 297 -5.94 1.40 -3.84
C TYR A 297 -4.79 0.46 -4.15
N TYR A 298 -5.02 -0.52 -5.01
CA TYR A 298 -4.03 -1.54 -5.32
C TYR A 298 -3.72 -1.62 -6.80
N VAL A 299 -2.60 -2.28 -7.11
CA VAL A 299 -2.09 -2.39 -8.48
C VAL A 299 -2.28 -3.82 -8.97
N GLN A 300 -2.93 -3.96 -10.14
CA GLN A 300 -3.00 -5.24 -10.83
C GLN A 300 -1.58 -5.66 -11.25
N ILE A 301 -1.18 -6.91 -11.01
CA ILE A 301 0.18 -7.35 -11.36
C ILE A 301 0.40 -7.21 -12.86
N THR A 302 1.62 -6.85 -13.25
CA THR A 302 1.88 -6.56 -14.66
C THR A 302 1.95 -7.82 -15.52
N PRO A 303 1.64 -7.71 -16.83
CA PRO A 303 2.03 -8.72 -17.81
C PRO A 303 3.53 -9.01 -17.74
N TRP A 304 3.91 -10.28 -17.79
CA TRP A 304 5.31 -10.72 -17.78
C TRP A 304 5.46 -12.05 -18.50
N GLN A 305 6.45 -12.13 -19.40
CA GLN A 305 6.55 -13.24 -20.34
C GLN A 305 7.34 -14.46 -19.83
N ALA A 306 8.30 -14.26 -18.90
CA ALA A 306 9.41 -15.20 -18.71
C ALA A 306 9.00 -16.58 -18.14
N GLU A 307 7.73 -16.72 -17.73
CA GLU A 307 7.13 -17.98 -17.29
C GLU A 307 6.32 -18.69 -18.40
N GLY A 308 6.40 -18.17 -19.63
CA GLY A 308 5.67 -18.61 -20.82
C GLY A 308 4.54 -17.64 -21.15
N LYS A 309 4.71 -16.85 -22.22
CA LYS A 309 3.77 -15.78 -22.62
C LYS A 309 2.32 -16.27 -22.76
N ASP A 310 2.13 -17.47 -23.30
CA ASP A 310 0.83 -18.01 -23.69
C ASP A 310 0.10 -18.77 -22.57
N LYS A 311 0.77 -18.97 -21.41
CA LYS A 311 0.14 -19.56 -20.22
C LYS A 311 -0.89 -18.61 -19.60
N LEU A 312 -1.70 -19.14 -18.68
CA LEU A 312 -2.85 -18.44 -18.10
C LEU A 312 -2.73 -18.15 -16.60
N ASP A 313 -1.66 -18.60 -15.93
CA ASP A 313 -1.54 -18.52 -14.46
C ASP A 313 -1.67 -17.08 -13.94
N ARG A 314 -0.94 -16.14 -14.55
CA ARG A 314 -1.02 -14.71 -14.22
C ARG A 314 -2.30 -14.07 -14.75
N ALA A 315 -2.88 -14.59 -15.84
CA ALA A 315 -4.17 -14.11 -16.34
C ALA A 315 -5.28 -14.38 -15.33
N TRP A 316 -5.33 -15.59 -14.75
CA TRP A 316 -6.25 -15.95 -13.68
C TRP A 316 -6.04 -15.12 -12.42
N PHE A 317 -4.78 -14.81 -12.06
CA PHE A 317 -4.54 -13.92 -10.93
C PHE A 317 -5.00 -12.48 -11.19
N ARG A 318 -4.76 -11.93 -12.38
CA ARG A 318 -5.25 -10.58 -12.75
C ARG A 318 -6.77 -10.51 -12.81
N GLN A 319 -7.42 -11.59 -13.20
CA GLN A 319 -8.87 -11.76 -13.13
C GLN A 319 -9.38 -11.78 -11.68
N CYS A 320 -8.72 -12.54 -10.80
CA CYS A 320 -9.01 -12.53 -9.36
C CYS A 320 -8.88 -11.11 -8.78
N GLN A 321 -7.83 -10.37 -9.15
CA GLN A 321 -7.69 -8.96 -8.77
C GLN A 321 -8.86 -8.11 -9.30
N LEU A 322 -9.24 -8.23 -10.57
CA LEU A 322 -10.38 -7.49 -11.12
C LEU A 322 -11.69 -7.80 -10.37
N GLU A 323 -11.96 -9.07 -10.05
CA GLU A 323 -13.15 -9.48 -9.30
C GLU A 323 -13.17 -8.88 -7.89
N LEU A 324 -12.02 -8.89 -7.20
CA LEU A 324 -11.88 -8.29 -5.87
C LEU A 324 -12.16 -6.77 -5.86
N MET A 325 -11.93 -6.07 -6.98
CA MET A 325 -12.31 -4.66 -7.10
C MET A 325 -13.83 -4.44 -6.94
N TYR A 326 -14.63 -5.37 -7.46
CA TYR A 326 -16.10 -5.31 -7.40
C TYR A 326 -16.65 -5.88 -6.09
N GLU A 327 -15.95 -6.86 -5.50
CA GLU A 327 -16.41 -7.57 -4.30
C GLU A 327 -16.07 -6.83 -3.00
N VAL A 328 -14.98 -6.05 -2.96
CA VAL A 328 -14.53 -5.36 -1.74
C VAL A 328 -14.94 -3.88 -1.78
N PRO A 329 -15.70 -3.36 -0.81
CA PRO A 329 -16.10 -1.96 -0.82
C PRO A 329 -14.92 -1.02 -0.57
N ASN A 330 -14.98 0.18 -1.15
CA ASN A 330 -13.99 1.25 -1.02
C ASN A 330 -12.54 0.81 -1.33
N VAL A 331 -12.39 0.01 -2.38
CA VAL A 331 -11.10 -0.26 -3.02
C VAL A 331 -11.09 0.26 -4.45
N GLY A 332 -9.91 0.37 -5.05
CA GLY A 332 -9.74 0.69 -6.46
C GLY A 332 -8.51 0.00 -7.03
N MET A 333 -8.55 -0.34 -8.31
CA MET A 333 -7.48 -1.09 -8.98
C MET A 333 -6.85 -0.26 -10.10
N VAL A 334 -5.53 -0.14 -10.06
CA VAL A 334 -4.74 0.39 -11.17
C VAL A 334 -4.46 -0.70 -12.18
N THR A 335 -4.82 -0.44 -13.44
CA THR A 335 -4.51 -1.29 -14.59
C THR A 335 -3.09 -1.03 -15.09
N THR A 336 -2.40 -2.12 -15.48
CA THR A 336 -0.98 -2.10 -15.83
C THR A 336 -0.65 -2.82 -17.13
N THR A 337 -1.64 -3.08 -17.99
CA THR A 337 -1.47 -3.78 -19.27
C THR A 337 -0.41 -3.10 -20.16
N ASP A 338 -0.34 -1.76 -20.14
CA ASP A 338 0.64 -0.94 -20.87
C ASP A 338 1.94 -0.66 -20.11
N ALA A 339 1.99 -1.05 -18.83
CA ALA A 339 3.08 -0.80 -17.91
C ALA A 339 3.85 -2.08 -17.56
N GLY A 340 3.55 -3.18 -18.25
CA GLY A 340 4.27 -4.44 -18.13
C GLY A 340 5.61 -4.46 -18.85
N SER A 341 6.25 -5.62 -18.82
CA SER A 341 7.51 -5.82 -19.54
C SER A 341 7.62 -7.26 -20.01
N GLU A 342 8.02 -7.40 -21.27
CA GLU A 342 8.38 -8.67 -21.85
C GLU A 342 9.55 -9.30 -21.07
N LYS A 343 10.53 -8.50 -20.62
CA LYS A 343 11.83 -9.00 -20.13
C LYS A 343 12.01 -8.93 -18.62
N PHE A 344 11.26 -8.06 -17.94
CA PHE A 344 11.51 -7.73 -16.53
C PHE A 344 10.26 -7.93 -15.67
N ILE A 345 10.39 -8.65 -14.56
CA ILE A 345 9.33 -8.75 -13.54
C ILE A 345 9.11 -7.42 -12.80
N HIS A 346 10.09 -6.50 -12.86
CA HIS A 346 9.95 -5.12 -12.38
C HIS A 346 9.98 -4.15 -13.57
N PRO A 347 8.83 -3.82 -14.16
CA PRO A 347 8.77 -2.89 -15.27
C PRO A 347 9.19 -1.46 -14.87
N PRO A 348 9.81 -0.69 -15.78
CA PRO A 348 10.37 0.63 -15.50
C PRO A 348 9.32 1.76 -15.40
N TYR A 349 8.06 1.50 -15.76
CA TYR A 349 7.00 2.50 -15.88
C TYR A 349 6.34 2.87 -14.53
N LYS A 350 7.14 3.13 -13.49
CA LYS A 350 6.63 3.39 -12.12
C LYS A 350 5.89 4.72 -11.96
N ILE A 351 6.25 5.72 -12.78
CA ILE A 351 5.56 7.02 -12.82
C ILE A 351 4.07 6.81 -13.12
N LYS A 352 3.75 6.12 -14.23
CA LYS A 352 2.36 5.82 -14.61
C LYS A 352 1.58 5.13 -13.49
N VAL A 353 2.20 4.17 -12.80
CA VAL A 353 1.53 3.43 -11.73
C VAL A 353 1.24 4.32 -10.52
N GLY A 354 2.22 5.12 -10.08
CA GLY A 354 2.03 6.05 -8.96
C GLY A 354 0.98 7.13 -9.25
N GLU A 355 1.03 7.72 -10.46
CA GLU A 355 0.05 8.72 -10.90
C GLU A 355 -1.37 8.14 -10.99
N ARG A 356 -1.53 6.93 -11.53
CA ARG A 356 -2.84 6.26 -11.58
C ARG A 356 -3.40 5.97 -10.19
N LEU A 357 -2.57 5.60 -9.22
CA LEU A 357 -3.01 5.48 -7.81
C LEU A 357 -3.49 6.84 -7.27
N ALA A 358 -2.80 7.93 -7.62
CA ALA A 358 -3.17 9.27 -7.19
C ALA A 358 -4.48 9.73 -7.85
N TYR A 359 -4.73 9.38 -9.11
CA TYR A 359 -6.00 9.63 -9.76
C TYR A 359 -7.17 8.98 -9.01
N TRP A 360 -7.02 7.71 -8.63
CA TRP A 360 -8.00 7.00 -7.79
C TRP A 360 -8.25 7.72 -6.47
N ALA A 361 -7.20 8.15 -5.76
CA ALA A 361 -7.34 8.88 -4.52
C ALA A 361 -8.03 10.24 -4.72
N LEU A 362 -7.58 11.03 -5.69
CA LEU A 362 -8.16 12.33 -6.00
C LEU A 362 -9.65 12.23 -6.31
N ALA A 363 -10.06 11.27 -7.15
CA ALA A 363 -11.46 11.10 -7.53
C ALA A 363 -12.32 10.48 -6.42
N LYS A 364 -11.86 9.37 -5.81
CA LYS A 364 -12.70 8.55 -4.92
C LYS A 364 -12.56 8.89 -3.43
N THR A 365 -11.41 9.43 -3.01
CA THR A 365 -11.19 9.86 -1.62
C THR A 365 -11.44 11.35 -1.43
N TYR A 366 -11.00 12.19 -2.37
CA TYR A 366 -11.07 13.64 -2.25
C TYR A 366 -12.15 14.30 -3.11
N GLY A 367 -12.90 13.52 -3.89
CA GLY A 367 -14.04 14.02 -4.68
C GLY A 367 -13.65 15.01 -5.77
N LYS A 368 -12.41 14.97 -6.27
CA LYS A 368 -11.99 15.78 -7.40
C LYS A 368 -12.61 15.25 -8.70
N GLU A 369 -13.13 16.16 -9.52
CA GLU A 369 -13.78 15.86 -10.79
C GLU A 369 -12.99 16.46 -11.97
N GLY A 370 -13.43 16.18 -13.20
CA GLY A 370 -12.85 16.76 -14.42
C GLY A 370 -11.71 15.95 -15.08
N PHE A 371 -11.49 14.71 -14.66
CA PHE A 371 -10.53 13.80 -15.26
C PHE A 371 -10.96 12.34 -15.11
N LEU A 372 -10.51 11.48 -16.03
CA LEU A 372 -10.67 10.03 -15.94
C LEU A 372 -9.63 9.48 -14.96
N TYR A 373 -10.10 8.76 -13.94
CA TYR A 373 -9.22 8.22 -12.90
C TYR A 373 -8.89 6.74 -13.05
N ALA A 374 -9.64 6.02 -13.88
CA ALA A 374 -9.50 4.59 -14.10
C ALA A 374 -9.62 4.27 -15.58
N GLY A 375 -9.05 3.13 -15.99
CA GLY A 375 -9.19 2.62 -17.34
C GLY A 375 -10.52 1.90 -17.56
N PRO A 376 -10.81 1.48 -18.80
CA PRO A 376 -12.01 0.73 -19.10
C PRO A 376 -12.09 -0.60 -18.33
N PHE A 377 -13.21 -0.85 -17.65
CA PHE A 377 -13.49 -2.14 -17.02
C PHE A 377 -14.70 -2.78 -17.68
N TYR A 378 -14.68 -4.10 -17.84
CA TYR A 378 -15.86 -4.83 -18.34
C TYR A 378 -17.08 -4.54 -17.48
N LYS A 379 -18.19 -4.14 -18.12
CA LYS A 379 -19.50 -3.93 -17.49
C LYS A 379 -20.49 -5.02 -17.84
N SER A 380 -20.67 -5.27 -19.13
CA SER A 380 -21.65 -6.22 -19.66
C SER A 380 -21.30 -6.63 -21.09
N CYS A 381 -21.90 -7.71 -21.57
CA CYS A 381 -21.86 -8.09 -22.97
C CYS A 381 -23.25 -8.47 -23.49
N GLN A 382 -23.42 -8.39 -24.80
CA GLN A 382 -24.60 -8.88 -25.52
C GLN A 382 -24.16 -9.61 -26.77
N LEU A 383 -24.67 -10.82 -27.00
CA LEU A 383 -24.49 -11.55 -28.25
C LEU A 383 -25.52 -11.07 -29.28
N LYS A 384 -25.06 -10.68 -30.46
CA LYS A 384 -25.89 -10.31 -31.62
C LYS A 384 -25.42 -11.10 -32.85
N GLY A 385 -26.13 -12.18 -33.16
CA GLY A 385 -25.64 -13.14 -34.15
C GLY A 385 -24.35 -13.79 -33.66
N ASN A 386 -23.26 -13.64 -34.43
CA ASN A 386 -21.92 -14.10 -34.05
C ASN A 386 -21.02 -13.00 -33.43
N VAL A 387 -21.55 -11.78 -33.25
CA VAL A 387 -20.80 -10.64 -32.71
C VAL A 387 -21.13 -10.46 -31.24
N VAL A 388 -20.11 -10.40 -30.38
CA VAL A 388 -20.26 -10.03 -28.98
C VAL A 388 -19.99 -8.54 -28.83
N GLU A 389 -21.00 -7.77 -28.46
CA GLU A 389 -20.85 -6.35 -28.12
C GLU A 389 -20.60 -6.21 -26.62
N ILE A 390 -19.40 -5.75 -26.25
CA ILE A 390 -18.96 -5.54 -24.87
C ILE A 390 -19.12 -4.07 -24.51
N THR A 391 -19.68 -3.78 -23.35
CA THR A 391 -19.79 -2.44 -22.78
C THR A 391 -18.80 -2.30 -21.63
N PHE A 392 -18.12 -1.15 -21.57
CA PHE A 392 -17.13 -0.83 -20.56
C PHE A 392 -17.61 0.29 -19.62
N GLU A 393 -17.28 0.17 -18.34
CA GLU A 393 -17.23 1.33 -17.43
C GLU A 393 -15.98 2.16 -17.72
N ASN A 394 -15.98 3.45 -17.34
CA ASN A 394 -14.86 4.39 -17.58
C ASN A 394 -14.45 4.56 -19.06
N GLY A 395 -15.38 4.26 -19.98
CA GLY A 395 -15.27 4.52 -21.43
C GLY A 395 -16.26 5.55 -21.95
N ASN A 396 -17.05 6.20 -21.08
CA ASN A 396 -18.14 7.11 -21.48
C ASN A 396 -17.64 8.38 -22.18
N GLU A 397 -16.42 8.82 -21.87
CA GLU A 397 -15.78 9.96 -22.55
C GLU A 397 -15.14 9.55 -23.89
N GLY A 398 -15.11 8.26 -24.20
CA GLY A 398 -14.52 7.70 -25.42
C GLY A 398 -13.57 6.54 -25.11
N LEU A 399 -13.50 5.62 -26.07
CA LEU A 399 -12.49 4.57 -26.13
C LEU A 399 -11.56 4.88 -27.30
N ILE A 400 -10.28 4.55 -27.14
CA ILE A 400 -9.27 4.70 -28.19
C ILE A 400 -8.53 3.37 -28.38
N PRO A 401 -7.99 3.12 -29.57
CA PRO A 401 -8.06 3.96 -30.78
C PRO A 401 -9.32 3.76 -31.63
N GLU A 402 -9.98 4.84 -32.02
CA GLU A 402 -11.10 4.77 -32.98
C GLU A 402 -10.61 4.47 -34.42
N ASN A 403 -11.51 3.94 -35.25
CA ASN A 403 -11.29 3.70 -36.68
C ASN A 403 -10.15 2.72 -37.03
N GLN A 404 -9.80 1.82 -36.11
CA GLN A 404 -8.88 0.72 -36.37
C GLN A 404 -9.30 -0.55 -35.62
N ARG A 405 -8.72 -1.69 -36.03
CA ARG A 405 -8.86 -2.95 -35.30
C ARG A 405 -8.11 -2.89 -33.98
N LEU A 406 -8.73 -3.44 -32.94
CA LEU A 406 -8.11 -3.66 -31.63
C LEU A 406 -7.36 -5.00 -31.59
N LYS A 407 -6.34 -5.05 -30.76
CA LYS A 407 -5.54 -6.24 -30.45
C LYS A 407 -5.92 -6.82 -29.09
N GLY A 408 -5.54 -8.07 -28.87
CA GLY A 408 -5.62 -8.73 -27.57
C GLY A 408 -6.95 -9.41 -27.25
N PHE A 409 -7.91 -9.43 -28.20
CA PHE A 409 -9.16 -10.16 -28.04
C PHE A 409 -9.05 -11.60 -28.54
N GLU A 410 -9.66 -12.53 -27.80
CA GLU A 410 -9.82 -13.93 -28.18
C GLU A 410 -11.25 -14.40 -27.88
N LEU A 411 -11.76 -15.30 -28.71
CA LEU A 411 -13.03 -16.00 -28.51
C LEU A 411 -12.80 -17.47 -28.21
N VAL A 412 -13.70 -18.04 -27.40
CA VAL A 412 -13.73 -19.48 -27.16
C VAL A 412 -15.05 -20.04 -27.68
N ASP A 413 -14.99 -21.13 -28.44
CA ASP A 413 -16.17 -21.86 -28.89
C ASP A 413 -16.64 -22.91 -27.86
N LYS A 414 -17.80 -23.53 -28.12
CA LYS A 414 -18.38 -24.57 -27.26
C LYS A 414 -17.49 -25.80 -27.04
N ASN A 415 -16.49 -26.02 -27.89
CA ASN A 415 -15.54 -27.14 -27.77
C ASN A 415 -14.28 -26.72 -26.98
N GLY A 416 -14.23 -25.49 -26.47
CA GLY A 416 -13.09 -24.95 -25.73
C GLY A 416 -11.94 -24.47 -26.61
N ARG A 417 -12.12 -24.40 -27.94
CA ARG A 417 -11.08 -23.90 -28.85
C ARG A 417 -11.00 -22.38 -28.74
N ILE A 418 -9.81 -21.89 -28.40
CA ILE A 418 -9.48 -20.46 -28.31
C ILE A 418 -8.97 -19.99 -29.66
N VAL A 419 -9.55 -18.92 -30.21
CA VAL A 419 -9.09 -18.29 -31.46
C VAL A 419 -8.91 -16.78 -31.27
N PRO A 420 -7.96 -16.14 -31.97
CA PRO A 420 -7.89 -14.69 -32.05
C PRO A 420 -9.20 -14.10 -32.58
N ALA A 421 -9.59 -12.92 -32.11
CA ALA A 421 -10.82 -12.27 -32.53
C ALA A 421 -10.54 -10.92 -33.18
N GLU A 422 -11.35 -10.60 -34.20
CA GLU A 422 -11.44 -9.23 -34.71
C GLU A 422 -12.23 -8.40 -33.70
N ALA A 423 -11.78 -7.17 -33.48
CA ALA A 423 -12.46 -6.24 -32.57
C ALA A 423 -12.36 -4.79 -33.05
N GLU A 424 -13.43 -4.01 -32.83
CA GLU A 424 -13.48 -2.57 -33.13
C GLU A 424 -14.35 -1.84 -32.10
N ILE A 425 -13.97 -0.60 -31.80
CA ILE A 425 -14.81 0.32 -31.03
C ILE A 425 -16.04 0.70 -31.86
N ILE A 426 -17.19 0.74 -31.22
CA ILE A 426 -18.40 1.35 -31.78
C ILE A 426 -18.25 2.86 -31.53
N ASN A 427 -17.90 3.61 -32.57
CA ASN A 427 -17.56 5.03 -32.50
C ASN A 427 -18.54 5.85 -31.64
N GLY A 428 -18.01 6.75 -30.83
CA GLY A 428 -18.80 7.60 -29.93
C GLY A 428 -19.50 6.84 -28.79
N SER A 429 -19.06 5.63 -28.46
CA SER A 429 -19.63 4.84 -27.36
C SER A 429 -18.57 4.13 -26.53
N ALA A 430 -18.95 3.68 -25.32
CA ALA A 430 -18.11 2.87 -24.44
C ALA A 430 -18.14 1.36 -24.82
N ARG A 431 -18.31 1.03 -26.11
CA ARG A 431 -18.61 -0.33 -26.55
C ARG A 431 -17.64 -0.82 -27.61
N VAL A 432 -17.33 -2.12 -27.57
CA VAL A 432 -16.48 -2.82 -28.53
C VAL A 432 -17.25 -4.00 -29.10
N LYS A 433 -17.27 -4.16 -30.43
CA LYS A 433 -17.74 -5.38 -31.08
C LYS A 433 -16.57 -6.35 -31.25
N VAL A 434 -16.78 -7.63 -30.93
CA VAL A 434 -15.78 -8.71 -31.00
C VAL A 434 -16.37 -9.91 -31.74
N TRP A 435 -15.68 -10.43 -32.76
CA TRP A 435 -16.16 -11.57 -33.55
C TRP A 435 -15.01 -12.38 -34.16
N ASN A 436 -15.35 -13.57 -34.66
CA ASN A 436 -14.50 -14.37 -35.54
C ASN A 436 -15.41 -15.16 -36.49
N ASP A 437 -15.17 -15.10 -37.80
CA ASP A 437 -16.06 -15.73 -38.80
C ASP A 437 -16.11 -17.27 -38.68
N SER A 438 -15.11 -17.88 -38.03
CA SER A 438 -15.06 -19.33 -37.77
C SER A 438 -15.81 -19.75 -36.49
N ILE A 439 -16.33 -18.80 -35.70
CA ILE A 439 -17.09 -19.05 -34.47
C ILE A 439 -18.46 -18.39 -34.57
N SER A 440 -19.50 -19.20 -34.78
CA SER A 440 -20.89 -18.72 -34.81
C SER A 440 -21.52 -18.55 -33.43
N HIS A 441 -21.05 -19.30 -32.43
CA HIS A 441 -21.59 -19.31 -31.07
C HIS A 441 -20.45 -19.23 -30.05
N PRO A 442 -19.89 -18.04 -29.80
CA PRO A 442 -18.87 -17.87 -28.78
C PRO A 442 -19.46 -18.10 -27.39
N VAL A 443 -18.76 -18.83 -26.54
CA VAL A 443 -19.14 -19.07 -25.13
C VAL A 443 -18.32 -18.22 -24.16
N GLU A 444 -17.22 -17.65 -24.63
CA GLU A 444 -16.32 -16.83 -23.81
C GLU A 444 -15.65 -15.75 -24.66
N VAL A 445 -15.47 -14.56 -24.07
CA VAL A 445 -14.56 -13.53 -24.59
C VAL A 445 -13.43 -13.29 -23.61
N ARG A 446 -12.22 -13.14 -24.15
CA ARG A 446 -11.01 -12.78 -23.42
C ARG A 446 -10.44 -11.48 -23.98
N TYR A 447 -9.92 -10.63 -23.09
CA TYR A 447 -9.07 -9.50 -23.46
C TYR A 447 -7.76 -9.58 -22.67
N CYS A 448 -6.63 -9.60 -23.38
CA CYS A 448 -5.28 -9.73 -22.82
C CYS A 448 -5.12 -10.86 -21.80
N PHE A 449 -5.89 -11.95 -21.93
CA PHE A 449 -6.01 -13.01 -20.92
C PHE A 449 -4.92 -14.08 -21.08
N ARG A 450 -3.66 -13.67 -21.00
CA ARG A 450 -2.46 -14.53 -21.01
C ARG A 450 -1.43 -14.02 -20.02
N ASN A 451 -0.34 -14.74 -19.77
CA ASN A 451 0.74 -14.22 -18.92
C ASN A 451 1.35 -12.93 -19.50
N TYR A 452 1.46 -12.88 -20.83
CA TYR A 452 1.81 -11.68 -21.57
C TYR A 452 1.03 -11.62 -22.89
N MET A 453 0.29 -10.53 -23.10
CA MET A 453 -0.38 -10.22 -24.37
C MET A 453 -0.54 -8.72 -24.45
N GLU A 454 -0.12 -8.15 -25.57
CA GLU A 454 -0.32 -6.72 -25.86
C GLU A 454 -1.79 -6.47 -26.21
N GLY A 455 -2.34 -5.42 -25.62
CA GLY A 455 -3.64 -4.88 -25.95
C GLY A 455 -3.53 -3.38 -26.14
N ASP A 456 -4.41 -2.84 -26.97
CA ASP A 456 -4.40 -1.44 -27.36
C ASP A 456 -5.73 -0.72 -27.08
N LEU A 457 -6.60 -1.30 -26.24
CA LEU A 457 -7.82 -0.63 -25.78
C LEU A 457 -7.53 0.27 -24.57
N PHE A 458 -7.78 1.57 -24.74
CA PHE A 458 -7.67 2.60 -23.70
C PHE A 458 -8.90 3.50 -23.67
N ASN A 459 -8.99 4.36 -22.68
CA ASN A 459 -9.85 5.55 -22.74
C ASN A 459 -9.05 6.80 -23.15
N ASN A 460 -9.71 7.95 -23.25
CA ASN A 460 -9.08 9.22 -23.67
C ASN A 460 -7.98 9.74 -22.74
N ALA A 461 -7.87 9.23 -21.51
CA ALA A 461 -6.78 9.55 -20.60
C ALA A 461 -5.57 8.59 -20.77
N GLU A 462 -5.56 7.78 -21.82
CA GLU A 462 -4.53 6.78 -22.10
C GLU A 462 -4.33 5.77 -20.94
N ILE A 463 -5.42 5.49 -20.20
CA ILE A 463 -5.43 4.44 -19.17
C ILE A 463 -5.96 3.14 -19.81
N PRO A 464 -5.20 2.03 -19.76
CA PRO A 464 -5.56 0.82 -20.48
C PRO A 464 -6.75 0.13 -19.83
N ALA A 465 -7.50 -0.59 -20.67
CA ALA A 465 -8.51 -1.51 -20.21
C ALA A 465 -7.87 -2.63 -19.35
N SER A 466 -8.58 -3.04 -18.29
CA SER A 466 -8.16 -4.21 -17.53
C SER A 466 -8.28 -5.46 -18.40
N PRO A 467 -7.31 -6.39 -18.36
CA PRO A 467 -7.50 -7.75 -18.85
C PRO A 467 -8.70 -8.39 -18.16
N PHE A 468 -9.46 -9.21 -18.90
CA PHE A 468 -10.61 -9.92 -18.36
C PHE A 468 -10.91 -11.19 -19.15
N ARG A 469 -11.69 -12.06 -18.52
CA ARG A 469 -12.39 -13.18 -19.14
C ARG A 469 -13.85 -13.18 -18.70
N ILE A 470 -14.77 -13.34 -19.65
CA ILE A 470 -16.21 -13.40 -19.37
C ILE A 470 -16.87 -14.56 -20.09
N VAL A 471 -17.90 -15.14 -19.47
CA VAL A 471 -18.81 -16.08 -20.14
C VAL A 471 -19.83 -15.27 -20.91
N VAL A 472 -20.07 -15.66 -22.16
CA VAL A 472 -21.15 -15.10 -22.97
C VAL A 472 -22.42 -15.89 -22.66
N GLN A 473 -23.43 -15.21 -22.13
CA GLN A 473 -24.76 -15.80 -21.97
C GLN A 473 -25.40 -15.94 -23.36
N GLN A 474 -25.94 -17.13 -23.65
CA GLN A 474 -26.58 -17.47 -24.93
C GLN A 474 -27.99 -16.89 -25.02
#